data_AF-A0A9W8MPT1-F1
#
_entry.id   AF-A0A9W8MPT1-F1
#
_cell.length_a   1.000
_cell.length_b   1.000
_cell.length_c   1.000
_cell.angle_alpha   90.00
_cell.angle_beta   90.00
_cell.angle_gamma   90.00
#
_symmetry.space_group_name_H-M   'P 1'
#
loop_
_entity.id
_entity.type
_entity.pdbx_description
1 polymer ?
#
loop_
_entity_poly.entity_id
_entity_poly.type
_entity_poly.pdbx_seq_one_letter_code
_entity_poly.pdbx_strand_id
1 'polypeptide(L)'
;MDTPFQAHASTPAPPSPAANEQQPTRTSDPLQVAAQAYPWMFMSTTLDACFKSAETTATNEIDARTKELDEQEAGISDQRDRLEAERAIQFYDELGSDMFAKEVPAIMQLFHSHGDSCDKIEREALKLASRGSPDPNDEEPLKDYNNMLDDLESLQTQAADLSNSITKLTSQATPAADNATADDSTKTDESAARKQIISIFSACLPVLRARIANLSMAQELIDSALENASLSLRMESMGLAD
;
A
#
# COMPACT_ATOMS: atom_id res chain seq x y z
N MET A 1 -3.42 8.81 -27.24
CA MET A 1 -3.23 9.31 -28.61
C MET A 1 -1.78 9.75 -28.69
N ASP A 2 -0.91 8.75 -28.82
CA ASP A 2 0.55 8.91 -28.79
C ASP A 2 1.03 9.25 -30.19
N THR A 3 1.69 10.40 -30.32
CA THR A 3 2.41 10.76 -31.54
C THR A 3 3.82 10.18 -31.46
N PRO A 4 4.26 9.36 -32.42
CA PRO A 4 5.61 8.84 -32.41
C PRO A 4 6.60 9.94 -32.81
N PHE A 5 7.60 10.15 -31.98
CA PHE A 5 8.73 11.04 -32.21
C PHE A 5 9.56 10.51 -33.38
N GLN A 6 9.52 11.22 -34.51
CA GLN A 6 10.21 10.85 -35.75
C GLN A 6 11.66 11.35 -35.66
N ALA A 7 12.60 10.44 -35.41
CA ALA A 7 14.04 10.74 -35.46
C ALA A 7 14.47 11.03 -36.90
N HIS A 8 14.79 12.29 -37.20
CA HIS A 8 15.35 12.68 -38.49
C HIS A 8 16.79 12.18 -38.62
N ALA A 9 16.99 11.32 -39.62
CA ALA A 9 18.28 10.80 -40.04
C ALA A 9 19.26 11.91 -40.43
N SER A 10 20.50 11.77 -39.97
CA SER A 10 21.63 12.64 -40.31
C SER A 10 21.96 12.57 -41.80
N THR A 11 21.80 13.70 -42.49
CA THR A 11 22.23 13.90 -43.87
C THR A 11 23.75 13.99 -43.95
N PRO A 12 24.43 13.27 -44.87
CA PRO A 12 25.87 13.37 -45.04
C PRO A 12 26.28 14.71 -45.66
N ALA A 13 27.30 15.34 -45.07
CA ALA A 13 27.86 16.61 -45.51
C ALA A 13 28.46 16.52 -46.94
N PRO A 14 28.32 17.56 -47.78
CA PRO A 14 28.95 17.60 -49.09
C PRO A 14 30.48 17.76 -48.99
N PRO A 15 31.24 17.26 -49.99
CA PRO A 15 32.70 17.31 -50.00
C PRO A 15 33.20 18.75 -50.08
N SER A 16 34.14 19.06 -49.18
CA SER A 16 34.83 20.34 -49.08
C SER A 16 35.65 20.62 -50.36
N PRO A 17 35.49 21.78 -51.02
CA PRO A 17 36.32 22.15 -52.14
C PRO A 17 37.74 22.47 -51.65
N ALA A 18 38.74 21.79 -52.23
CA ALA A 18 40.16 22.06 -51.98
C ALA A 18 40.48 23.52 -52.30
N ALA A 19 40.69 24.31 -51.25
CA ALA A 19 41.16 25.68 -51.37
C ALA A 19 42.66 25.66 -51.74
N ASN A 20 42.95 26.07 -52.98
CA ASN A 20 44.29 26.45 -53.39
C ASN A 20 44.74 27.64 -52.51
N GLU A 21 45.70 27.42 -51.62
CA GLU A 21 46.41 28.48 -50.90
C GLU A 21 47.28 29.26 -51.91
N GLN A 22 46.67 30.22 -52.61
CA GLN A 22 47.43 31.31 -53.22
C GLN A 22 47.81 32.28 -52.10
N GLN A 23 49.05 32.15 -51.64
CA GLN A 23 49.68 33.05 -50.67
C GLN A 23 49.72 34.48 -51.26
N PRO A 24 48.98 35.47 -50.72
CA PRO A 24 48.99 36.82 -51.26
C PRO A 24 50.34 37.46 -50.97
N THR A 25 51.06 37.81 -52.03
CA THR A 25 52.29 38.60 -51.97
C THR A 25 52.02 39.96 -51.30
N ARG A 26 52.70 40.17 -50.17
CA ARG A 26 52.73 41.38 -49.34
C ARG A 26 53.11 42.63 -50.14
N THR A 27 52.14 43.51 -50.35
CA THR A 27 52.27 44.93 -50.05
C THR A 27 50.97 45.37 -49.39
N SER A 28 50.74 44.88 -48.16
CA SER A 28 49.58 45.24 -47.37
C SER A 28 49.69 46.71 -46.95
N ASP A 29 49.17 47.58 -47.79
CA ASP A 29 48.74 48.91 -47.37
C ASP A 29 47.86 48.72 -46.12
N PRO A 30 48.25 49.25 -44.95
CA PRO A 30 47.48 49.10 -43.72
C PRO A 30 46.03 49.58 -43.88
N LEU A 31 45.76 50.49 -44.82
CA LEU A 31 44.40 50.92 -45.14
C LEU A 31 43.57 49.85 -45.85
N GLN A 32 44.17 49.05 -46.75
CA GLN A 32 43.46 47.93 -47.40
C GLN A 32 43.16 46.78 -46.42
N VAL A 33 44.09 46.50 -45.50
CA VAL A 33 43.87 45.48 -44.46
C VAL A 33 42.78 45.93 -43.49
N ALA A 34 42.80 47.19 -43.06
CA ALA A 34 41.74 47.76 -42.24
C ALA A 34 40.38 47.72 -42.96
N ALA A 35 40.32 48.11 -44.24
CA ALA A 35 39.07 48.11 -45.01
C ALA A 35 38.44 46.72 -45.16
N GLN A 36 39.24 45.64 -45.16
CA GLN A 36 38.74 44.27 -45.21
C GLN A 36 38.39 43.68 -43.83
N ALA A 37 39.16 44.03 -42.79
CA ALA A 37 38.95 43.49 -41.44
C ALA A 37 37.81 44.18 -40.67
N TYR A 38 37.62 45.49 -40.87
CA TYR A 38 36.61 46.28 -40.14
C TYR A 38 35.17 45.79 -40.35
N PRO A 39 34.71 45.46 -41.57
CA PRO A 39 33.36 44.94 -41.78
C PRO A 39 33.11 43.64 -41.02
N TRP A 40 34.09 42.73 -40.99
CA TRP A 40 33.94 41.44 -40.31
C TRP A 40 33.97 41.60 -38.78
N MET A 41 34.85 42.46 -38.25
CA MET A 41 34.83 42.86 -36.84
C MET A 41 33.49 43.50 -36.47
N PHE A 42 32.99 44.45 -37.27
CA PHE A 42 31.70 45.09 -37.01
C PHE A 42 30.54 44.09 -37.00
N MET A 43 30.48 43.19 -37.99
CA MET A 43 29.44 42.16 -38.07
C MET A 43 29.51 41.18 -36.90
N SER A 44 30.69 40.67 -36.56
CA SER A 44 30.86 39.75 -35.42
C SER A 44 30.50 40.41 -34.10
N THR A 45 30.88 41.68 -33.89
CA THR A 45 30.52 42.42 -32.67
C THR A 45 29.01 42.68 -32.60
N THR A 46 28.37 43.00 -33.73
CA THR A 46 26.92 43.21 -33.80
C THR A 46 26.16 41.91 -33.53
N LEU A 47 26.61 40.79 -34.10
CA LEU A 47 26.03 39.47 -33.83
C LEU A 47 26.22 39.08 -32.36
N ASP A 48 27.40 39.27 -31.78
CA ASP A 48 27.66 39.01 -30.36
C ASP A 48 26.74 39.85 -29.46
N ALA A 49 26.52 41.13 -29.79
CA ALA A 49 25.56 41.97 -29.08
C ALA A 49 24.12 41.45 -29.20
N CYS A 50 23.69 41.02 -30.40
CA CYS A 50 22.38 40.41 -30.60
C CYS A 50 22.23 39.10 -29.81
N PHE A 51 23.26 38.24 -29.81
CA PHE A 51 23.25 36.98 -29.06
C PHE A 51 23.16 37.23 -27.56
N LYS A 52 23.97 38.13 -27.01
CA LYS A 52 23.91 38.48 -25.58
C LYS A 52 22.55 39.07 -25.19
N SER A 53 21.97 39.90 -26.06
CA SER A 53 20.63 40.47 -25.84
C SER A 53 19.53 39.40 -25.88
N ALA A 54 19.63 38.45 -26.82
CA ALA A 54 18.69 37.35 -26.94
C ALA A 54 18.82 36.36 -25.77
N GLU A 55 20.06 36.05 -25.38
CA GLU A 55 20.38 35.22 -24.22
C GLU A 55 19.82 35.82 -22.93
N THR A 56 20.08 37.12 -22.69
CA THR A 56 19.56 37.83 -21.50
C THR A 56 18.02 37.84 -21.50
N THR A 57 17.39 38.06 -22.65
CA THR A 57 15.93 38.02 -22.77
C THR A 57 15.40 36.63 -22.45
N ALA A 58 16.00 35.58 -23.02
CA ALA A 58 15.59 34.20 -22.80
C ALA A 58 15.77 33.77 -21.34
N THR A 59 16.88 34.13 -20.69
CA THR A 59 17.10 33.84 -19.27
C THR A 59 16.07 34.54 -18.39
N ASN A 60 15.78 35.82 -18.67
CA ASN A 60 14.77 36.56 -17.90
C ASN A 60 13.36 35.96 -18.08
N GLU A 61 13.02 35.48 -19.28
CA GLU A 61 11.75 34.83 -19.55
C GLU A 61 11.63 33.47 -18.84
N ILE A 62 12.71 32.67 -18.83
CA ILE A 62 12.77 31.39 -18.09
C ILE A 62 12.63 31.64 -16.59
N ASP A 63 13.35 32.62 -16.04
CA ASP A 63 13.28 32.96 -14.61
C ASP A 63 11.87 33.44 -14.24
N ALA A 64 11.26 34.29 -15.07
CA ALA A 64 9.89 34.75 -14.87
C ALA A 64 8.88 33.59 -14.90
N ARG A 65 9.02 32.65 -15.86
CA ARG A 65 8.16 31.46 -15.94
C ARG A 65 8.37 30.50 -14.78
N THR A 66 9.60 30.30 -14.35
CA THR A 66 9.92 29.43 -13.20
C THR A 66 9.24 29.98 -11.95
N LYS A 67 9.37 31.29 -11.72
CA LYS A 67 8.70 31.96 -10.59
C LYS A 67 7.18 31.87 -10.66
N GLU A 68 6.59 32.05 -11.85
CA GLU A 68 5.14 31.91 -12.04
C GLU A 68 4.66 30.47 -11.74
N LEU A 69 5.43 29.46 -12.17
CA LEU A 69 5.12 28.06 -11.89
C LEU A 69 5.24 27.73 -10.41
N ASP A 70 6.28 28.21 -9.73
CA ASP A 70 6.45 28.01 -8.29
C ASP A 70 5.27 28.60 -7.49
N GLU A 71 4.81 29.79 -7.88
CA GLU A 71 3.64 30.43 -7.26
C GLU A 71 2.34 29.64 -7.51
N GLN A 72 2.15 29.11 -8.73
CA GLN A 72 0.99 28.27 -9.06
C GLN A 72 1.05 26.92 -8.33
N GLU A 73 2.21 26.28 -8.27
CA GLU A 73 2.41 25.00 -7.59
C GLU A 73 2.18 25.14 -6.08
N ALA A 74 2.68 26.21 -5.46
CA ALA A 74 2.41 26.51 -4.06
C ALA A 74 0.90 26.69 -3.80
N GLY A 75 0.18 27.38 -4.69
CA GLY A 75 -1.27 27.55 -4.58
C GLY A 75 -2.05 26.24 -4.73
N ILE A 76 -1.64 25.36 -5.66
CA ILE A 76 -2.26 24.04 -5.85
C ILE A 76 -1.96 23.13 -4.65
N SER A 77 -0.74 23.17 -4.11
CA SER A 77 -0.36 22.39 -2.93
C SER A 77 -1.22 22.77 -1.72
N ASP A 78 -1.37 24.06 -1.43
CA ASP A 78 -2.19 24.54 -0.31
C ASP A 78 -3.66 24.14 -0.46
N GLN A 79 -4.22 24.25 -1.66
CA GLN A 79 -5.59 23.79 -1.94
C GLN A 79 -5.76 22.30 -1.72
N ARG A 80 -4.77 21.50 -2.13
CA ARG A 80 -4.78 20.05 -1.92
C ARG A 80 -4.75 19.71 -0.43
N ASP A 81 -3.87 20.35 0.33
CA ASP A 81 -3.74 20.12 1.77
C ASP A 81 -5.04 20.51 2.50
N ARG A 82 -5.65 21.64 2.12
CA ARG A 82 -6.94 22.06 2.67
C ARG A 82 -8.06 21.06 2.37
N LEU A 83 -8.17 20.61 1.12
CA LEU A 83 -9.18 19.63 0.72
C LEU A 83 -8.97 18.30 1.45
N GLU A 84 -7.72 17.85 1.59
CA GLU A 84 -7.39 16.64 2.33
C GLU A 84 -7.75 16.78 3.82
N ALA A 85 -7.49 17.92 4.43
CA ALA A 85 -7.92 18.22 5.80
C ALA A 85 -9.45 18.25 5.95
N GLU A 86 -10.17 18.89 5.03
CA GLU A 86 -11.65 18.91 5.01
C GLU A 86 -12.21 17.48 4.89
N ARG A 87 -11.64 16.67 4.00
CA ARG A 87 -12.02 15.26 3.81
C ARG A 87 -11.76 14.43 5.07
N ALA A 88 -10.63 14.67 5.75
CA ALA A 88 -10.29 13.98 6.99
C ALA A 88 -11.24 14.38 8.12
N ILE A 89 -11.56 15.67 8.28
CA ILE A 89 -12.53 16.14 9.28
C ILE A 89 -13.90 15.50 9.04
N GLN A 90 -14.37 15.52 7.78
CA GLN A 90 -15.63 14.89 7.41
C GLN A 90 -15.61 13.38 7.76
N PHE A 91 -14.53 12.68 7.44
CA PHE A 91 -14.35 11.27 7.80
C PHE A 91 -14.45 11.03 9.32
N TYR A 92 -13.84 11.89 10.15
CA TYR A 92 -13.88 11.76 11.61
C TYR A 92 -15.23 12.12 12.21
N ASP A 93 -15.90 13.16 11.71
CA ASP A 93 -17.24 13.54 12.15
C ASP A 93 -18.25 12.43 11.83
N GLU A 94 -18.13 11.83 10.64
CA GLU A 94 -18.93 10.67 10.24
C GLU A 94 -18.67 9.47 11.15
N LEU A 95 -17.39 9.18 11.45
CA LEU A 95 -17.00 8.13 12.39
C LEU A 95 -17.51 8.38 13.80
N GLY A 96 -17.59 9.61 14.28
CA GLY A 96 -17.94 9.93 15.67
C GLY A 96 -19.43 9.79 16.01
N SER A 97 -20.30 9.81 15.01
CA SER A 97 -21.75 9.95 15.20
C SER A 97 -22.54 8.62 15.28
N ASP A 98 -21.93 7.50 14.92
CA ASP A 98 -22.64 6.23 14.67
C ASP A 98 -22.37 5.16 15.76
N MET A 99 -23.30 4.21 15.95
CA MET A 99 -23.03 2.97 16.70
C MET A 99 -21.82 2.22 16.11
N PHE A 100 -21.61 2.36 14.81
CA PHE A 100 -20.42 1.89 14.09
C PHE A 100 -19.10 2.34 14.74
N ALA A 101 -19.05 3.57 15.29
CA ALA A 101 -17.89 4.12 15.98
C ALA A 101 -17.44 3.29 17.18
N LYS A 102 -18.39 2.66 17.86
CA LYS A 102 -18.16 1.90 19.09
C LYS A 102 -17.92 0.43 18.79
N GLU A 103 -18.68 -0.12 17.84
CA GLU A 103 -18.61 -1.54 17.48
C GLU A 103 -17.34 -1.87 16.70
N VAL A 104 -16.92 -1.02 15.76
CA VAL A 104 -15.75 -1.28 14.90
C VAL A 104 -14.46 -1.47 15.70
N PRO A 105 -14.07 -0.56 16.62
CA PRO A 105 -12.85 -0.75 17.40
C PRO A 105 -12.91 -1.99 18.28
N ALA A 106 -14.08 -2.28 18.87
CA ALA A 106 -14.27 -3.46 19.71
C ALA A 106 -14.11 -4.76 18.91
N ILE A 107 -14.72 -4.86 17.74
CA ILE A 107 -14.61 -6.03 16.85
C ILE A 107 -13.16 -6.20 16.37
N MET A 108 -12.48 -5.10 16.00
CA MET A 108 -11.08 -5.16 15.56
C MET A 108 -10.15 -5.60 16.70
N GLN A 109 -10.34 -5.06 17.90
CA GLN A 109 -9.57 -5.47 19.08
C GLN A 109 -9.80 -6.94 19.44
N LEU A 110 -11.05 -7.40 19.35
CA LEU A 110 -11.39 -8.81 19.55
C LEU A 110 -10.72 -9.69 18.48
N PHE A 111 -10.73 -9.28 17.21
CA PHE A 111 -10.04 -9.99 16.13
C PHE A 111 -8.52 -10.14 16.34
N HIS A 112 -7.87 -9.10 16.85
CA HIS A 112 -6.44 -9.16 17.19
C HIS A 112 -6.16 -10.09 18.36
N SER A 113 -6.83 -9.88 19.50
CA SER A 113 -6.64 -10.70 20.70
C SER A 113 -7.01 -12.17 20.49
N HIS A 114 -8.03 -12.45 19.67
CA HIS A 114 -8.38 -13.81 19.24
C HIS A 114 -7.26 -14.43 18.42
N GLY A 115 -6.65 -13.68 17.50
CA GLY A 115 -5.49 -14.13 16.73
C GLY A 115 -4.30 -14.54 17.60
N ASP A 116 -3.95 -13.70 18.58
CA ASP A 116 -2.85 -13.99 19.52
C ASP A 116 -3.15 -15.26 20.35
N SER A 117 -4.42 -15.47 20.70
CA SER A 117 -4.87 -16.65 21.44
C SER A 117 -4.82 -17.92 20.59
N CYS A 118 -5.22 -17.85 19.31
CA CYS A 118 -5.05 -18.94 18.34
C CYS A 118 -3.57 -19.32 18.18
N ASP A 119 -2.70 -18.35 17.92
CA ASP A 119 -1.27 -18.62 17.71
C ASP A 119 -0.61 -19.22 18.97
N LYS A 120 -1.10 -18.87 20.17
CA LYS A 120 -0.66 -19.47 21.42
C LYS A 120 -1.16 -20.90 21.55
N ILE A 121 -2.47 -21.14 21.43
CA ILE A 121 -3.06 -22.47 21.65
C ILE A 121 -2.56 -23.48 20.62
N GLU A 122 -2.37 -23.08 19.36
CA GLU A 122 -1.85 -23.96 18.31
C GLU A 122 -0.44 -24.47 18.63
N ARG A 123 0.42 -23.59 19.17
CA ARG A 123 1.77 -23.97 19.62
C ARG A 123 1.74 -24.88 20.84
N GLU A 124 0.87 -24.60 21.80
CA GLU A 124 0.70 -25.42 22.99
C GLU A 124 0.15 -26.80 22.65
N ALA A 125 -0.83 -26.87 21.75
CA ALA A 125 -1.40 -28.10 21.24
C ALA A 125 -0.33 -28.95 20.53
N LEU A 126 0.46 -28.36 19.64
CA LEU A 126 1.54 -29.07 18.95
C LEU A 126 2.60 -29.57 19.95
N LYS A 127 2.97 -28.75 20.95
CA LYS A 127 3.90 -29.15 22.01
C LYS A 127 3.35 -30.32 22.82
N LEU A 128 2.07 -30.28 23.20
CA LEU A 128 1.41 -31.33 23.96
C LEU A 128 1.33 -32.64 23.16
N ALA A 129 0.96 -32.56 21.88
CA ALA A 129 0.95 -33.72 20.97
C ALA A 129 2.35 -34.34 20.78
N SER A 130 3.41 -33.51 20.81
CA SER A 130 4.80 -33.97 20.69
C SER A 130 5.41 -34.55 21.97
N ARG A 131 4.73 -34.43 23.13
CA ARG A 131 5.27 -34.79 24.46
C ARG A 131 5.54 -36.30 24.63
N GLY A 132 5.08 -37.16 23.72
CA GLY A 132 5.31 -38.61 23.78
C GLY A 132 4.43 -39.28 24.82
N SER A 133 4.90 -40.38 25.42
CA SER A 133 4.17 -41.09 26.47
C SER A 133 4.02 -40.19 27.72
N PRO A 134 2.83 -40.15 28.35
CA PRO A 134 2.65 -39.42 29.62
C PRO A 134 3.60 -39.92 30.70
N ASP A 135 3.92 -39.07 31.68
CA ASP A 135 4.71 -39.49 32.84
C ASP A 135 3.86 -40.45 33.69
N PRO A 136 4.32 -41.69 33.96
CA PRO A 136 3.55 -42.65 34.76
C PRO A 136 3.37 -42.21 36.22
N ASN A 137 4.13 -41.21 36.68
CA ASN A 137 3.99 -40.66 38.04
C ASN A 137 2.91 -39.57 38.14
N ASP A 138 2.39 -39.08 37.02
CA ASP A 138 1.30 -38.09 37.03
C ASP A 138 -0.02 -38.77 37.46
N GLU A 139 -0.73 -38.19 38.44
CA GLU A 139 -2.00 -38.74 38.95
C GLU A 139 -3.13 -38.65 37.91
N GLU A 140 -3.09 -37.66 37.00
CA GLU A 140 -4.12 -37.39 36.00
C GLU A 140 -3.50 -37.11 34.61
N PRO A 141 -2.83 -38.09 33.98
CA PRO A 141 -2.02 -37.87 32.77
C PRO A 141 -2.83 -37.41 31.54
N LEU A 142 -4.14 -37.64 31.54
CA LEU A 142 -5.04 -37.28 30.43
C LEU A 142 -5.70 -35.90 30.61
N LYS A 143 -5.54 -35.26 31.76
CA LYS A 143 -6.23 -34.00 32.07
C LYS A 143 -5.77 -32.83 31.21
N ASP A 144 -4.46 -32.75 30.94
CA ASP A 144 -3.90 -31.70 30.08
C ASP A 144 -4.50 -31.74 28.67
N TYR A 145 -4.76 -32.93 28.13
CA TYR A 145 -5.40 -33.10 26.83
C TYR A 145 -6.86 -32.66 26.82
N ASN A 146 -7.64 -33.05 27.85
CA ASN A 146 -9.05 -32.65 27.95
C ASN A 146 -9.18 -31.13 28.10
N ASN A 147 -8.36 -30.50 28.95
CA ASN A 147 -8.36 -29.04 29.10
C ASN A 147 -8.02 -28.34 27.77
N MET A 148 -7.04 -28.87 27.03
CA MET A 148 -6.67 -28.35 25.70
C MET A 148 -7.84 -28.44 24.70
N LEU A 149 -8.61 -29.54 24.73
CA LEU A 149 -9.80 -29.69 23.88
C LEU A 149 -10.89 -28.67 24.23
N ASP A 150 -11.16 -28.46 25.52
CA ASP A 150 -12.12 -27.45 26.00
C ASP A 150 -11.71 -26.03 25.56
N ASP A 151 -10.41 -25.71 25.66
CA ASP A 151 -9.86 -24.42 25.24
C ASP A 151 -9.98 -24.21 23.71
N LEU A 152 -9.71 -25.26 22.92
CA LEU A 152 -9.88 -25.24 21.47
C LEU A 152 -11.34 -25.05 21.07
N GLU A 153 -12.29 -25.75 21.69
CA GLU A 153 -13.74 -25.60 21.45
C GLU A 153 -14.23 -24.19 21.79
N SER A 154 -13.77 -23.65 22.93
CA SER A 154 -14.05 -22.28 23.34
C SER A 154 -13.57 -21.26 22.32
N LEU A 155 -12.34 -21.40 21.81
CA LEU A 155 -11.78 -20.49 20.80
C LEU A 155 -12.46 -20.61 19.43
N GLN A 156 -12.92 -21.81 19.05
CA GLN A 156 -13.73 -21.99 17.84
C GLN A 156 -15.09 -21.29 17.95
N THR A 157 -15.76 -21.41 19.11
CA THR A 157 -17.02 -20.73 19.37
C THR A 157 -16.84 -19.21 19.31
N GLN A 158 -15.79 -18.68 19.94
CA GLN A 158 -15.45 -17.26 19.87
C GLN A 158 -15.16 -16.79 18.43
N ALA A 159 -14.47 -17.60 17.62
CA ALA A 159 -14.21 -17.29 16.22
C ALA A 159 -15.51 -17.23 15.39
N ALA A 160 -16.45 -18.13 15.64
CA ALA A 160 -17.76 -18.15 14.99
C ALA A 160 -18.58 -16.90 15.35
N ASP A 161 -18.62 -16.53 16.63
CA ASP A 161 -19.31 -15.33 17.11
C ASP A 161 -18.71 -14.04 16.55
N LEU A 162 -17.38 -13.97 16.47
CA LEU A 162 -16.67 -12.86 15.85
C LEU A 162 -16.96 -12.79 14.34
N SER A 163 -16.96 -13.92 13.63
CA SER A 163 -17.34 -14.00 12.21
C SER A 163 -18.78 -13.52 11.98
N ASN A 164 -19.71 -13.91 12.85
CA ASN A 164 -21.11 -13.46 12.82
C ASN A 164 -21.22 -11.95 13.04
N SER A 165 -20.45 -11.41 14.00
CA SER A 165 -20.41 -9.97 14.30
C SER A 165 -19.90 -9.16 13.11
N ILE A 166 -18.81 -9.62 12.46
CA ILE A 166 -18.27 -9.00 11.24
C ILE A 166 -19.28 -9.09 10.09
N THR A 167 -19.92 -10.24 9.91
CA THR A 167 -20.94 -10.43 8.86
C THR A 167 -22.15 -9.51 9.07
N LYS A 168 -22.60 -9.35 10.33
CA LYS A 168 -23.68 -8.42 10.67
C LYS A 168 -23.28 -6.97 10.38
N LEU A 169 -22.08 -6.57 10.80
CA LEU A 169 -21.54 -5.22 10.55
C LEU A 169 -21.47 -4.90 9.06
N THR A 170 -20.99 -5.85 8.25
CA THR A 170 -20.85 -5.69 6.79
C THR A 170 -22.20 -5.75 6.07
N SER A 171 -23.19 -6.52 6.56
CA SER A 171 -24.52 -6.63 5.95
C SER A 171 -25.43 -5.44 6.24
N GLN A 172 -25.29 -4.79 7.40
CA GLN A 172 -26.05 -3.58 7.76
C GLN A 172 -25.67 -2.33 6.97
N ALA A 173 -24.59 -2.41 6.20
CA ALA A 173 -24.13 -1.30 5.40
C ALA A 173 -24.87 -1.16 4.09
N THR A 174 -25.12 -2.28 3.41
CA THR A 174 -25.82 -2.29 2.12
C THR A 174 -27.25 -1.79 2.31
N PRO A 175 -27.62 -0.58 1.85
CA PRO A 175 -29.01 -0.15 1.93
C PRO A 175 -29.82 -1.10 1.03
N ALA A 176 -30.81 -1.78 1.61
CA ALA A 176 -31.73 -2.61 0.86
C ALA A 176 -32.35 -1.75 -0.25
N ALA A 177 -32.12 -2.13 -1.51
CA ALA A 177 -32.52 -1.38 -2.70
C ALA A 177 -34.05 -1.31 -2.93
N ASP A 178 -34.86 -1.79 -2.00
CA ASP A 178 -36.31 -1.92 -2.14
C ASP A 178 -37.04 -1.12 -1.05
N ASN A 179 -37.23 0.19 -1.29
CA ASN A 179 -38.50 0.91 -1.07
C ASN A 179 -38.31 2.40 -1.36
N ALA A 180 -38.48 2.74 -2.64
CA ALA A 180 -38.69 4.10 -3.10
C ALA A 180 -40.01 4.65 -2.52
N THR A 181 -39.93 5.36 -1.40
CA THR A 181 -40.94 6.37 -1.04
C THR A 181 -40.22 7.70 -0.91
N ALA A 182 -40.49 8.54 -1.90
CA ALA A 182 -39.85 9.82 -2.14
C ALA A 182 -40.41 10.87 -1.17
N ASP A 183 -39.84 11.01 0.02
CA ASP A 183 -39.91 12.26 0.80
C ASP A 183 -38.96 12.22 2.01
N ASP A 184 -37.69 12.55 1.83
CA ASP A 184 -36.82 13.21 2.83
C ASP A 184 -35.40 13.34 2.25
N SER A 185 -35.02 14.56 1.86
CA SER A 185 -33.81 14.86 1.07
C SER A 185 -32.52 14.93 1.93
N THR A 186 -32.46 14.21 3.05
CA THR A 186 -31.33 14.27 4.00
C THR A 186 -30.71 12.91 4.36
N LYS A 187 -31.07 11.82 3.67
CA LYS A 187 -30.51 10.47 3.87
C LYS A 187 -30.25 9.89 2.47
N THR A 188 -29.13 9.30 2.09
CA THR A 188 -28.11 8.57 2.81
C THR A 188 -26.93 8.47 1.82
N ASP A 189 -26.03 9.45 1.80
CA ASP A 189 -24.72 9.19 1.18
C ASP A 189 -24.02 8.24 2.14
N GLU A 190 -24.12 6.95 1.84
CA GLU A 190 -23.43 5.90 2.56
C GLU A 190 -21.93 6.22 2.51
N SER A 191 -21.45 6.77 3.63
CA SER A 191 -20.15 7.43 3.74
C SER A 191 -19.03 6.57 3.15
N ALA A 192 -18.21 7.20 2.32
CA ALA A 192 -17.02 6.57 1.74
C ALA A 192 -16.10 5.97 2.83
N ALA A 193 -16.07 6.60 4.01
CA ALA A 193 -15.37 6.10 5.20
C ALA A 193 -15.87 4.72 5.61
N ARG A 194 -17.19 4.60 5.75
CA ARG A 194 -17.85 3.37 6.16
C ARG A 194 -17.57 2.26 5.15
N LYS A 195 -17.71 2.54 3.85
CA LYS A 195 -17.41 1.59 2.76
C LYS A 195 -15.98 1.08 2.81
N GLN A 196 -15.01 1.97 3.06
CA GLN A 196 -13.61 1.59 3.21
C GLN A 196 -13.40 0.66 4.41
N ILE A 197 -14.01 0.96 5.55
CA ILE A 197 -13.91 0.14 6.77
C ILE A 197 -14.57 -1.22 6.57
N ILE A 198 -15.75 -1.27 5.96
CA ILE A 198 -16.46 -2.51 5.61
C ILE A 198 -15.61 -3.40 4.69
N SER A 199 -14.92 -2.80 3.72
CA SER A 199 -14.00 -3.54 2.85
C SER A 199 -12.88 -4.20 3.65
N ILE A 200 -12.31 -3.52 4.66
CA ILE A 200 -11.29 -4.07 5.55
C ILE A 200 -11.85 -5.25 6.35
N PHE A 201 -13.02 -5.11 6.97
CA PHE A 201 -13.64 -6.20 7.73
C PHE A 201 -14.04 -7.40 6.86
N SER A 202 -14.47 -7.15 5.63
CA SER A 202 -14.77 -8.22 4.66
C SER A 202 -13.52 -9.03 4.33
N ALA A 203 -12.35 -8.37 4.25
CA ALA A 203 -11.07 -9.04 4.05
C ALA A 203 -10.59 -9.84 5.27
N CYS A 204 -11.14 -9.60 6.47
CA CYS A 204 -10.83 -10.37 7.68
C CYS A 204 -11.56 -11.72 7.73
N LEU A 205 -12.71 -11.86 7.03
CA LEU A 205 -13.51 -13.09 7.05
C LEU A 205 -12.75 -14.33 6.53
N PRO A 206 -12.03 -14.27 5.39
CA PRO A 206 -11.18 -15.40 4.96
C PRO A 206 -10.12 -15.78 5.99
N VAL A 207 -9.55 -14.81 6.70
CA VAL A 207 -8.54 -15.06 7.74
C VAL A 207 -9.16 -15.80 8.92
N LEU A 208 -10.35 -15.41 9.38
CA LEU A 208 -11.05 -16.14 10.44
C LEU A 208 -11.40 -17.57 10.02
N ARG A 209 -11.84 -17.78 8.78
CA ARG A 209 -12.12 -19.13 8.26
C ARG A 209 -10.87 -20.01 8.26
N ALA A 210 -9.72 -19.46 7.87
CA ALA A 210 -8.45 -20.17 7.93
C ALA A 210 -8.08 -20.52 9.38
N ARG A 211 -8.24 -19.59 10.33
CA ARG A 211 -7.99 -19.85 11.76
C ARG A 211 -8.91 -20.94 12.32
N ILE A 212 -10.20 -20.91 11.99
CA ILE A 212 -11.15 -21.96 12.42
C ILE A 212 -10.70 -23.33 11.89
N ALA A 213 -10.27 -23.41 10.63
CA ALA A 213 -9.75 -24.65 10.05
C ALA A 213 -8.47 -25.13 10.77
N ASN A 214 -7.56 -24.22 11.13
CA ASN A 214 -6.36 -24.57 11.90
C ASN A 214 -6.70 -25.07 13.31
N LEU A 215 -7.63 -24.41 14.01
CA LEU A 215 -8.10 -24.85 15.32
C LEU A 215 -8.76 -26.24 15.27
N SER A 216 -9.53 -26.51 14.21
CA SER A 216 -10.12 -27.84 13.97
C SER A 216 -9.03 -28.90 13.78
N MET A 217 -7.98 -28.58 13.02
CA MET A 217 -6.84 -29.49 12.82
C MET A 217 -6.04 -29.71 14.11
N ALA A 218 -5.85 -28.65 14.91
CA ALA A 218 -5.21 -28.77 16.22
C ALA A 218 -6.03 -29.67 17.16
N GLN A 219 -7.36 -29.57 17.11
CA GLN A 219 -8.26 -30.44 17.86
C GLN A 219 -8.09 -31.91 17.43
N GLU A 220 -8.16 -32.21 16.14
CA GLU A 220 -7.93 -33.57 15.60
C GLU A 220 -6.56 -34.15 16.02
N LEU A 221 -5.53 -33.30 16.05
CA LEU A 221 -4.19 -33.67 16.50
C LEU A 221 -4.18 -34.03 18.00
N ILE A 222 -4.85 -33.25 18.84
CA ILE A 222 -4.95 -33.49 20.28
C ILE A 222 -5.78 -34.73 20.58
N ASP A 223 -6.90 -34.93 19.89
CA ASP A 223 -7.70 -36.15 20.00
C ASP A 223 -6.86 -37.39 19.67
N SER A 224 -6.12 -37.34 18.55
CA SER A 224 -5.21 -38.44 18.16
C SER A 224 -4.11 -38.68 19.21
N ALA A 225 -3.55 -37.62 19.78
CA ALA A 225 -2.53 -37.73 20.81
C ALA A 225 -3.09 -38.28 22.13
N LEU A 226 -4.31 -37.88 22.51
CA LEU A 226 -5.04 -38.39 23.65
C LEU A 226 -5.33 -39.88 23.51
N GLU A 227 -5.81 -40.32 22.34
CA GLU A 227 -6.06 -41.72 22.03
C GLU A 227 -4.77 -42.55 22.18
N ASN A 228 -3.66 -42.08 21.60
CA ASN A 228 -2.36 -42.73 21.70
C ASN A 228 -1.85 -42.81 23.15
N ALA A 229 -1.98 -41.72 23.91
CA ALA A 229 -1.62 -41.68 25.33
C ALA A 229 -2.45 -42.68 26.14
N SER A 230 -3.77 -42.74 25.89
CA SER A 230 -4.68 -43.68 26.56
C SER A 230 -4.34 -45.13 26.25
N LEU A 231 -3.98 -45.44 25.00
CA LEU A 231 -3.56 -46.77 24.57
C LEU A 231 -2.23 -47.17 25.20
N SER A 232 -1.28 -46.24 25.27
CA SER A 232 0.02 -46.46 25.92
C SER A 232 -0.16 -46.80 27.41
N LEU A 233 -0.93 -46.00 28.15
CA LEU A 233 -1.24 -46.26 29.56
C LEU A 233 -1.93 -47.61 29.75
N ARG A 234 -2.81 -47.99 28.82
CA ARG A 234 -3.46 -49.31 28.86
C ARG A 234 -2.47 -50.44 28.60
N MET A 235 -1.54 -50.29 27.66
CA MET A 235 -0.50 -51.29 27.41
C MET A 235 0.43 -51.46 28.60
N GLU A 236 0.81 -50.36 29.25
CA GLU A 236 1.59 -50.36 30.49
C GLU A 236 0.82 -51.04 31.63
N SER A 237 -0.48 -50.75 31.80
CA SER A 237 -1.32 -51.42 32.81
C SER A 237 -1.43 -52.94 32.62
N MET A 238 -1.22 -53.42 31.38
CA MET A 238 -1.20 -54.85 31.06
C MET A 238 0.22 -55.47 31.15
N GLY A 239 1.24 -54.67 31.48
CA GLY A 239 2.64 -55.12 31.52
C GLY A 239 3.21 -55.49 30.15
N LEU A 240 2.69 -54.89 29.07
CA LEU A 240 3.13 -55.16 27.69
C LEU A 240 4.14 -54.14 27.16
N ALA A 241 4.41 -53.08 27.93
CA ALA A 241 5.38 -52.03 27.59
C ALA A 241 6.69 -52.29 28.35
N ASP A 242 7.48 -53.27 27.86
CA ASP A 242 8.88 -53.50 28.26
C ASP A 242 9.84 -53.13 27.11
#